data_AF-X1V429-F1
#
_entry.id   AF-X1V429-F1
#
_cell.length_a   1.000
_cell.length_b   1.000
_cell.length_c   1.000
_cell.angle_alpha   90.00
_cell.angle_beta   90.00
_cell.angle_gamma   90.00
#
_symmetry.space_group_name_H-M   'P 1'
#
loop_
_entity.id
_entity.type
_entity.pdbx_description
1 polymer ?
#
loop_
_entity_poly.entity_id
_entity_poly.type
_entity_poly.pdbx_seq_one_letter_code
_entity_poly.pdbx_strand_id
1 'polypeptide(L)'
;EEGKQPFIFYRTIPTENGRNISVEVDLLTGEYGGTGKSHRTQSIQDIRARKARGCDLVFKQNCLSKISANMPDGALNEVTVKIATVIPFLVMKGMCIWDRYKEKDAYDIYFTILHYPGGINELAKIFQSFKSNKLVREGLGKIKARFKDINAPGPVWLINFEDIDDEEEKERVKRDAYERINAFLVTLGIDEFKEG
;
A
#
# COMPACT_ATOMS: atom_id res chain seq x y z
N GLU A 1 -2.19 -1.53 24.14
CA GLU A 1 -1.56 -0.37 24.81
C GLU A 1 -1.25 0.70 23.78
N GLU A 2 -1.43 1.97 24.10
CA GLU A 2 -1.02 3.08 23.22
C GLU A 2 0.52 3.16 23.21
N GLY A 3 1.09 3.32 22.02
CA GLY A 3 2.52 3.45 21.81
C GLY A 3 3.03 4.85 22.09
N LYS A 4 4.31 5.09 21.75
CA LYS A 4 4.94 6.43 21.89
C LYS A 4 4.28 7.51 21.01
N GLN A 5 3.62 7.11 19.93
CA GLN A 5 2.89 8.02 19.05
C GLN A 5 1.39 7.72 19.17
N PRO A 6 0.54 8.76 19.18
CA PRO A 6 -0.85 8.61 19.62
C PRO A 6 -1.78 7.91 18.63
N PHE A 7 -1.21 7.44 17.51
CA PHE A 7 -1.89 6.67 16.47
C PHE A 7 -1.38 5.22 16.37
N ILE A 8 -0.36 4.85 17.16
CA ILE A 8 0.26 3.53 17.14
C ILE A 8 -0.20 2.80 18.40
N PHE A 9 -0.73 1.59 18.23
CA PHE A 9 -1.17 0.75 19.34
C PHE A 9 -0.49 -0.61 19.27
N TYR A 10 -0.21 -1.21 20.41
CA TYR A 10 0.36 -2.54 20.49
C TYR A 10 -0.62 -3.51 21.14
N ARG A 11 -0.69 -4.72 20.60
CA ARG A 11 -1.40 -5.85 21.20
C ARG A 11 -0.48 -7.06 21.24
N THR A 12 -0.24 -7.58 22.44
CA THR A 12 0.48 -8.83 22.62
C THR A 12 -0.48 -10.00 22.44
N ILE A 13 -0.12 -10.93 21.55
CA ILE A 13 -0.88 -12.15 21.27
C ILE A 13 -0.01 -13.36 21.67
N PRO A 14 -0.48 -14.22 22.58
CA PRO A 14 0.21 -15.47 22.88
C PRO A 14 0.05 -16.43 21.70
N THR A 15 1.13 -17.12 21.35
CA THR A 15 1.13 -18.18 20.32
C THR A 15 1.06 -19.56 20.97
N GLU A 16 0.65 -20.56 20.18
CA GLU A 16 0.57 -21.96 20.63
C GLU A 16 1.90 -22.48 21.20
N ASN A 17 3.03 -21.94 20.72
CA ASN A 17 4.37 -22.32 21.17
C ASN A 17 4.83 -21.58 22.45
N GLY A 18 3.91 -20.89 23.15
CA GLY A 18 4.20 -20.13 24.37
C GLY A 18 4.97 -18.83 24.16
N ARG A 19 5.24 -18.43 22.90
CA ARG A 19 5.88 -17.14 22.58
C ARG A 19 4.82 -16.05 22.47
N ASN A 20 5.17 -14.85 22.93
CA ASN A 20 4.33 -13.67 22.78
C ASN A 20 4.76 -12.89 21.54
N ILE A 21 3.81 -12.59 20.65
CA ILE A 21 4.02 -11.70 19.50
C ILE A 21 3.42 -10.34 19.84
N SER A 22 4.20 -9.28 19.73
CA SER A 22 3.69 -7.90 19.79
C SER A 22 3.24 -7.46 18.40
N VAL A 23 1.96 -7.17 18.25
CA VAL A 23 1.36 -6.67 17.01
C VAL A 23 1.17 -5.17 17.11
N GLU A 24 1.81 -4.42 16.22
CA GLU A 24 1.62 -2.99 16.04
C GLU A 24 0.39 -2.72 15.15
N VAL A 25 -0.45 -1.77 15.56
CA VAL A 25 -1.67 -1.34 14.87
C VAL A 25 -1.61 0.17 14.70
N ASP A 26 -1.46 0.60 13.46
CA ASP A 26 -1.47 2.02 13.09
C ASP A 26 -2.88 2.47 12.69
N LEU A 27 -3.38 3.50 13.35
CA LEU A 27 -4.66 4.13 13.03
C LEU A 27 -4.44 5.28 12.07
N LEU A 28 -4.88 5.10 10.82
CA LEU A 28 -4.76 6.07 9.75
C LEU A 28 -6.11 6.72 9.44
N THR A 29 -6.07 7.95 8.94
CA THR A 29 -7.24 8.69 8.46
C THR A 29 -6.90 9.49 7.20
N GLY A 30 -7.95 9.96 6.51
CA GLY A 30 -7.84 10.81 5.35
C GLY A 30 -7.02 12.07 5.60
N GLU A 31 -6.41 12.61 4.55
CA GLU A 31 -5.71 13.89 4.60
C GLU A 31 -6.70 15.05 4.76
N TYR A 32 -7.92 14.86 4.26
CA TYR A 32 -8.99 15.85 4.25
C TYR A 32 -10.00 15.60 5.39
N GLY A 33 -10.67 16.68 5.81
CA GLY A 33 -11.60 16.65 6.95
C GLY A 33 -10.92 16.89 8.30
N GLY A 34 -11.74 17.22 9.31
CA GLY A 34 -11.28 17.43 10.69
C GLY A 34 -10.33 18.63 10.84
N THR A 35 -9.11 18.36 11.33
CA THR A 35 -8.09 19.38 11.63
C THR A 35 -7.47 19.98 10.36
N GLY A 36 -6.86 21.16 10.46
CA GLY A 36 -6.18 21.81 9.32
C GLY A 36 -5.00 21.01 8.75
N LYS A 37 -4.51 21.40 7.55
CA LYS A 37 -3.37 20.74 6.87
C LYS A 37 -2.06 20.78 7.66
N SER A 38 -1.90 21.76 8.55
CA SER A 38 -0.74 21.87 9.45
C SER A 38 -0.67 20.75 10.50
N HIS A 39 -1.77 20.04 10.76
CA HIS A 39 -1.83 18.96 11.73
C HIS A 39 -1.70 17.60 11.05
N ARG A 40 -0.74 16.79 11.52
CA ARG A 40 -0.47 15.43 11.02
C ARG A 40 -1.45 14.38 11.55
N THR A 41 -2.29 14.72 12.52
CA THR A 41 -3.27 13.81 13.13
C THR A 41 -4.65 14.47 13.22
N GLN A 42 -5.69 13.65 13.35
CA GLN A 42 -7.06 14.07 13.62
C GLN A 42 -7.61 13.33 14.83
N SER A 43 -8.45 14.00 15.63
CA SER A 43 -9.22 13.33 16.68
C SER A 43 -10.41 12.63 16.04
N ILE A 44 -10.58 11.35 16.32
CA ILE A 44 -11.73 10.55 15.93
C ILE A 44 -12.23 9.92 17.23
N GLN A 45 -13.38 10.37 17.74
CA GLN A 45 -13.82 10.02 19.09
C GLN A 45 -12.67 10.27 20.10
N ASP A 46 -12.29 9.25 20.88
CA ASP A 46 -11.25 9.33 21.91
C ASP A 46 -9.84 8.95 21.42
N ILE A 47 -9.65 8.73 20.12
CA ILE A 47 -8.35 8.35 19.52
C ILE A 47 -7.80 9.42 18.58
N ARG A 48 -6.48 9.45 18.40
CA ARG A 48 -5.82 10.29 17.39
C ARG A 48 -5.32 9.43 16.23
N ALA A 49 -5.95 9.56 15.07
CA ALA A 49 -5.51 8.89 13.85
C ALA A 49 -4.54 9.78 13.06
N ARG A 50 -3.56 9.17 12.39
CA ARG A 50 -2.59 9.86 11.54
C ARG A 50 -3.14 10.10 10.14
N LYS A 51 -3.02 11.34 9.66
CA LYS A 51 -3.38 11.68 8.28
C LYS A 51 -2.44 10.99 7.30
N ALA A 52 -3.01 10.34 6.30
CA ALA A 52 -2.29 9.71 5.21
C ALA A 52 -2.89 10.15 3.86
N ARG A 53 -2.04 10.74 3.01
CA ARG A 53 -2.44 11.17 1.66
C ARG A 53 -2.86 9.97 0.82
N GLY A 54 -3.99 10.10 0.13
CA GLY A 54 -4.60 9.00 -0.63
C GLY A 54 -5.48 8.06 0.20
N CYS A 55 -5.41 8.12 1.54
CA CYS A 55 -6.21 7.26 2.42
C CYS A 55 -7.72 7.55 2.30
N ASP A 56 -8.12 8.77 1.94
CA ASP A 56 -9.52 9.16 1.72
C ASP A 56 -10.25 8.27 0.70
N LEU A 57 -9.51 7.68 -0.25
CA LEU A 57 -10.07 6.76 -1.24
C LEU A 57 -10.64 5.50 -0.60
N VAL A 58 -10.11 5.03 0.55
CA VAL A 58 -10.54 3.80 1.22
C VAL A 58 -12.02 3.85 1.63
N PHE A 59 -12.52 5.03 1.98
CA PHE A 59 -13.91 5.20 2.39
C PHE A 59 -14.90 4.97 1.25
N LYS A 60 -14.46 5.15 0.00
CA LYS A 60 -15.25 4.88 -1.21
C LYS A 60 -14.88 3.58 -1.90
N GLN A 61 -13.65 3.11 -1.72
CA GLN A 61 -13.07 1.96 -2.41
C GLN A 61 -12.62 0.91 -1.39
N ASN A 62 -13.60 0.22 -0.84
CA ASN A 62 -13.41 -0.92 0.04
C ASN A 62 -14.34 -2.06 -0.38
N CYS A 63 -13.97 -3.28 -0.01
CA CYS A 63 -14.84 -4.44 -0.10
C CYS A 63 -15.05 -5.04 1.30
N LEU A 64 -16.18 -5.72 1.49
CA LEU A 64 -16.41 -6.52 2.69
C LEU A 64 -15.72 -7.87 2.52
N SER A 65 -14.94 -8.25 3.52
CA SER A 65 -14.32 -9.58 3.61
C SER A 65 -14.78 -10.25 4.88
N LYS A 66 -15.18 -11.51 4.74
CA LYS A 66 -15.62 -12.35 5.85
C LYS A 66 -14.45 -13.22 6.28
N ILE A 67 -14.06 -13.09 7.54
CA ILE A 67 -12.96 -13.86 8.14
C ILE A 67 -13.57 -14.78 9.19
N SER A 68 -13.37 -16.07 9.02
CA SER A 68 -13.82 -17.10 9.96
C SER A 68 -12.60 -17.84 10.50
N ALA A 69 -12.43 -17.85 11.82
CA ALA A 69 -11.30 -18.47 12.50
C ALA A 69 -11.65 -18.85 13.94
N ASN A 70 -10.92 -19.82 14.49
CA ASN A 70 -11.00 -20.13 15.91
C ASN A 70 -10.30 -19.02 16.70
N MET A 71 -10.97 -18.49 17.72
CA MET A 71 -10.40 -17.58 18.69
C MET A 71 -9.43 -18.31 19.63
N PRO A 72 -8.58 -17.59 20.38
CA PRO A 72 -7.64 -18.21 21.33
C PRO A 72 -8.28 -19.11 22.39
N ASP A 73 -9.57 -18.94 22.68
CA ASP A 73 -10.37 -19.78 23.59
C ASP A 73 -10.98 -21.02 22.91
N GLY A 74 -10.71 -21.22 21.62
CA GLY A 74 -11.22 -22.34 20.82
C GLY A 74 -12.59 -22.10 20.19
N ALA A 75 -13.26 -20.98 20.46
CA ALA A 75 -14.55 -20.69 19.86
C ALA A 75 -14.41 -20.30 18.38
N LEU A 76 -15.20 -20.93 17.50
CA LEU A 76 -15.30 -20.50 16.11
C LEU A 76 -16.00 -19.14 16.05
N ASN A 77 -15.31 -18.14 15.52
CA ASN A 77 -15.85 -16.81 15.36
C ASN A 77 -15.75 -16.36 13.90
N GLU A 78 -16.69 -15.51 13.52
CA GLU A 78 -16.77 -14.97 12.17
C GLU A 78 -17.00 -13.46 12.24
N VAL A 79 -16.12 -12.70 11.59
CA VAL A 79 -16.20 -11.24 11.54
C VAL A 79 -16.22 -10.78 10.10
N THR A 80 -16.99 -9.72 9.84
CA THR A 80 -16.97 -9.03 8.54
C THR A 80 -16.21 -7.73 8.68
N VAL A 81 -15.14 -7.57 7.90
CA VAL A 81 -14.28 -6.39 7.91
C VAL A 81 -14.29 -5.69 6.55
N LYS A 82 -14.16 -4.37 6.55
CA LYS A 82 -13.94 -3.60 5.33
C LYS A 82 -12.45 -3.57 5.00
N ILE A 83 -12.08 -4.02 3.81
CA ILE A 83 -10.70 -4.04 3.32
C ILE A 83 -10.57 -3.07 2.15
N ALA A 84 -9.48 -2.30 2.14
CA ALA A 84 -9.13 -1.42 1.04
C ALA A 84 -9.00 -2.23 -0.27
N THR A 85 -9.61 -1.76 -1.36
CA THR A 85 -9.38 -2.39 -2.67
C THR A 85 -8.00 -2.01 -3.22
N VAL A 86 -7.64 -2.59 -4.37
CA VAL A 86 -6.34 -2.34 -5.02
C VAL A 86 -6.11 -0.87 -5.37
N ILE A 87 -7.18 -0.08 -5.58
CA ILE A 87 -7.09 1.35 -5.93
C ILE A 87 -6.44 2.16 -4.79
N PRO A 88 -7.04 2.29 -3.60
CA PRO A 88 -6.42 3.00 -2.49
C PRO A 88 -5.09 2.37 -2.08
N PHE A 89 -4.95 1.04 -2.18
CA PHE A 89 -3.70 0.36 -1.85
C PHE A 89 -2.52 0.85 -2.71
N LEU A 90 -2.62 0.78 -4.04
CA LEU A 90 -1.55 1.22 -4.94
C LEU A 90 -1.32 2.74 -4.85
N VAL A 91 -2.39 3.53 -4.69
CA VAL A 91 -2.24 4.99 -4.53
C VAL A 91 -1.46 5.33 -3.27
N MET A 92 -1.80 4.72 -2.13
CA MET A 92 -1.07 4.94 -0.88
C MET A 92 0.37 4.43 -0.96
N LYS A 93 0.61 3.30 -1.64
CA LYS A 93 1.97 2.83 -1.92
C LYS A 93 2.76 3.82 -2.77
N GLY A 94 2.14 4.43 -3.78
CA GLY A 94 2.73 5.50 -4.59
C GLY A 94 3.12 6.73 -3.78
N MET A 95 2.30 7.13 -2.81
CA MET A 95 2.66 8.22 -1.88
C MET A 95 3.85 7.82 -0.99
N CYS A 96 3.80 6.62 -0.40
CA CYS A 96 4.86 6.12 0.49
C CYS A 96 6.21 5.97 -0.24
N ILE A 97 6.24 5.33 -1.41
CA ILE A 97 7.49 5.12 -2.16
C ILE A 97 8.12 6.44 -2.63
N TRP A 98 7.33 7.52 -2.74
CA TRP A 98 7.84 8.86 -3.01
C TRP A 98 8.47 9.49 -1.76
N ASP A 99 7.77 9.46 -0.63
CA ASP A 99 8.11 10.26 0.56
C ASP A 99 9.12 9.59 1.51
N ARG A 100 9.02 8.26 1.71
CA ARG A 100 9.77 7.56 2.78
C ARG A 100 10.92 6.66 2.33
N TYR A 101 11.10 6.47 1.01
CA TYR A 101 12.22 5.72 0.42
C TYR A 101 12.45 4.35 1.11
N LYS A 102 11.41 3.51 1.21
CA LYS A 102 11.53 2.15 1.78
C LYS A 102 11.40 1.08 0.71
N GLU A 103 12.35 0.16 0.70
CA GLU A 103 12.48 -0.87 -0.34
C GLU A 103 11.25 -1.78 -0.45
N LYS A 104 10.65 -2.11 0.69
CA LYS A 104 9.41 -2.89 0.78
C LYS A 104 8.26 -2.34 -0.07
N ASP A 105 8.14 -1.03 -0.26
CA ASP A 105 7.05 -0.49 -1.08
C ASP A 105 7.21 -0.84 -2.56
N ALA A 106 8.45 -0.93 -3.06
CA ALA A 106 8.70 -1.36 -4.43
C ALA A 106 8.26 -2.81 -4.63
N TYR A 107 8.56 -3.67 -3.65
CA TYR A 107 8.08 -5.06 -3.63
C TYR A 107 6.55 -5.14 -3.60
N ASP A 108 5.90 -4.46 -2.65
CA ASP A 108 4.43 -4.52 -2.52
C ASP A 108 3.72 -4.07 -3.81
N ILE A 109 4.25 -3.06 -4.51
CA ILE A 109 3.73 -2.61 -5.82
C ILE A 109 3.93 -3.68 -6.90
N TYR A 110 5.17 -4.16 -7.04
CA TYR A 110 5.52 -5.17 -8.06
C TYR A 110 4.70 -6.46 -7.86
N PHE A 111 4.70 -7.00 -6.64
CA PHE A 111 3.96 -8.20 -6.27
C PHE A 111 2.47 -8.06 -6.60
N THR A 112 1.87 -6.91 -6.24
CA THR A 112 0.45 -6.64 -6.50
C THR A 112 0.15 -6.64 -7.99
N ILE A 113 1.00 -6.04 -8.82
CA ILE A 113 0.79 -5.98 -10.27
C ILE A 113 1.05 -7.33 -10.93
N LEU A 114 2.09 -8.05 -10.49
CA LEU A 114 2.45 -9.36 -11.00
C LEU A 114 1.36 -10.41 -10.75
N HIS A 115 0.81 -10.42 -9.54
CA HIS A 115 -0.12 -11.46 -9.08
C HIS A 115 -1.58 -11.02 -9.05
N TYR A 116 -1.92 -9.85 -9.61
CA TYR A 116 -3.31 -9.41 -9.63
C TYR A 116 -4.20 -10.42 -10.38
N PRO A 117 -5.32 -10.90 -9.79
CA PRO A 117 -6.24 -11.77 -10.50
C PRO A 117 -6.76 -11.13 -11.78
N GLY A 118 -6.62 -11.82 -12.92
CA GLY A 118 -6.96 -11.27 -14.25
C GLY A 118 -5.84 -10.43 -14.90
N GLY A 119 -4.72 -10.25 -14.21
CA GLY A 119 -3.51 -9.59 -14.73
C GLY A 119 -3.66 -8.09 -14.98
N ILE A 120 -2.66 -7.52 -15.67
CA ILE A 120 -2.53 -6.08 -15.91
C ILE A 120 -3.74 -5.49 -16.62
N ASN A 121 -4.33 -6.21 -17.58
CA ASN A 121 -5.48 -5.72 -18.34
C ASN A 121 -6.71 -5.53 -17.46
N GLU A 122 -6.99 -6.49 -16.57
CA GLU A 122 -8.11 -6.38 -15.63
C GLU A 122 -7.85 -5.29 -14.59
N LEU A 123 -6.62 -5.23 -14.06
CA LEU A 123 -6.20 -4.16 -13.16
C LEU A 123 -6.40 -2.78 -13.81
N ALA A 124 -5.98 -2.60 -15.06
CA ALA A 124 -6.17 -1.35 -15.79
C ALA A 124 -7.65 -0.99 -15.96
N LYS A 125 -8.53 -1.94 -16.30
CA LYS A 125 -9.98 -1.68 -16.41
C LYS A 125 -10.57 -1.17 -15.10
N ILE A 126 -10.19 -1.75 -13.97
CA ILE A 126 -10.66 -1.31 -12.63
C ILE A 126 -10.28 0.16 -12.39
N PHE A 127 -9.08 0.56 -12.79
CA PHE A 127 -8.59 1.93 -12.64
C PHE A 127 -9.16 2.92 -13.66
N GLN A 128 -9.73 2.48 -14.79
CA GLN A 128 -10.24 3.39 -15.83
C GLN A 128 -11.28 4.39 -15.29
N SER A 129 -12.20 3.93 -14.43
CA SER A 129 -13.23 4.78 -13.82
C SER A 129 -12.66 5.85 -12.87
N PHE A 130 -11.40 5.73 -12.47
CA PHE A 130 -10.74 6.61 -11.50
C PHE A 130 -9.57 7.40 -12.10
N LYS A 131 -9.32 7.29 -13.41
CA LYS A 131 -8.17 7.94 -14.08
C LYS A 131 -8.14 9.46 -13.97
N SER A 132 -9.29 10.10 -13.79
CA SER A 132 -9.42 11.56 -13.61
C SER A 132 -9.26 12.01 -12.16
N ASN A 133 -9.23 11.08 -11.20
CA ASN A 133 -9.04 11.40 -9.80
C ASN A 133 -7.59 11.86 -9.57
N LYS A 134 -7.44 13.07 -9.00
CA LYS A 134 -6.12 13.70 -8.78
C LYS A 134 -5.21 12.87 -7.87
N LEU A 135 -5.74 12.27 -6.81
CA LEU A 135 -4.95 11.43 -5.91
C LEU A 135 -4.49 10.14 -6.59
N VAL A 136 -5.34 9.57 -7.46
CA VAL A 136 -4.99 8.38 -8.25
C VAL A 136 -3.88 8.70 -9.24
N ARG A 137 -4.02 9.79 -10.00
CA ARG A 137 -2.99 10.26 -10.94
C ARG A 137 -1.67 10.55 -10.23
N GLU A 138 -1.72 11.21 -9.08
CA GLU A 138 -0.53 11.52 -8.30
C GLU A 138 0.16 10.24 -7.79
N GLY A 139 -0.58 9.35 -7.13
CA GLY A 139 -0.03 8.11 -6.58
C GLY A 139 0.58 7.24 -7.66
N LEU A 140 -0.15 7.00 -8.75
CA LEU A 140 0.35 6.22 -9.88
C LEU A 140 1.50 6.92 -10.62
N GLY A 141 1.47 8.25 -10.74
CA GLY A 141 2.57 9.02 -11.34
C GLY A 141 3.85 8.96 -10.51
N LYS A 142 3.73 8.94 -9.17
CA LYS A 142 4.86 8.74 -8.25
C LYS A 142 5.45 7.33 -8.39
N ILE A 143 4.61 6.31 -8.56
CA ILE A 143 5.07 4.96 -8.92
C ILE A 143 5.82 5.02 -10.26
N LYS A 144 5.22 5.64 -11.30
CA LYS A 144 5.86 5.75 -12.61
C LYS A 144 7.26 6.36 -12.54
N ALA A 145 7.40 7.47 -11.81
CA ALA A 145 8.68 8.14 -11.64
C ALA A 145 9.74 7.27 -10.94
N ARG A 146 9.33 6.39 -10.01
CA ARG A 146 10.23 5.44 -9.33
C ARG A 146 10.59 4.22 -10.19
N PHE A 147 9.76 3.88 -11.17
CA PHE A 147 9.95 2.77 -12.10
C PHE A 147 10.20 3.25 -13.54
N LYS A 148 10.81 4.42 -13.72
CA LYS A 148 10.99 5.05 -15.04
C LYS A 148 11.97 4.31 -15.97
N ASP A 149 12.88 3.51 -15.41
CA ASP A 149 13.84 2.68 -16.14
C ASP A 149 14.33 1.52 -15.25
N ILE A 150 15.07 0.56 -15.82
CA ILE A 150 15.54 -0.66 -15.11
C ILE A 150 16.53 -0.37 -13.97
N ASN A 151 17.18 0.78 -13.98
CA ASN A 151 18.14 1.23 -12.96
C ASN A 151 17.54 2.30 -12.03
N ALA A 152 16.26 2.61 -12.19
CA ALA A 152 15.54 3.52 -11.32
C ALA A 152 15.42 2.92 -9.89
N PRO A 153 15.11 3.73 -8.88
CA PRO A 153 15.05 3.25 -7.51
C PRO A 153 14.07 2.09 -7.30
N GLY A 154 12.92 2.07 -7.98
CA GLY A 154 11.91 1.02 -7.84
C GLY A 154 12.46 -0.40 -8.13
N PRO A 155 12.96 -0.68 -9.34
CA PRO A 155 13.56 -1.98 -9.66
C PRO A 155 14.77 -2.33 -8.77
N VAL A 156 15.64 -1.36 -8.44
CA VAL A 156 16.80 -1.60 -7.57
C VAL A 156 16.37 -1.97 -6.15
N TRP A 157 15.40 -1.26 -5.59
CA TRP A 157 14.86 -1.53 -4.27
C TRP A 157 14.14 -2.86 -4.17
N LEU A 158 13.48 -3.29 -5.25
CA LEU A 158 12.89 -4.61 -5.32
C LEU A 158 13.96 -5.71 -5.15
N ILE A 159 15.09 -5.60 -5.85
CA ILE A 159 16.21 -6.53 -5.73
C ILE A 159 16.75 -6.58 -4.31
N ASN A 160 16.99 -5.41 -3.71
CA ASN A 160 17.51 -5.32 -2.35
C ASN A 160 16.53 -5.91 -1.33
N PHE A 161 15.23 -5.68 -1.50
CA PHE A 161 14.21 -6.19 -0.57
C PHE A 161 14.08 -7.72 -0.63
N GLU A 162 14.14 -8.29 -1.83
CA GLU A 162 14.10 -9.74 -2.05
C GLU A 162 15.44 -10.43 -1.72
N ASP A 163 16.49 -9.67 -1.43
CA ASP A 163 17.83 -10.16 -1.12
C ASP A 163 18.36 -11.10 -2.23
N ILE A 164 18.12 -10.73 -3.48
CA ILE A 164 18.55 -11.51 -4.65
C ILE A 164 20.04 -11.26 -4.86
N ASP A 165 20.84 -12.32 -4.77
CA ASP A 165 22.30 -12.24 -4.96
C ASP A 165 22.76 -12.56 -6.39
N ASP A 166 22.04 -13.43 -7.10
CA ASP A 166 22.40 -13.88 -8.44
C ASP A 166 22.21 -12.78 -9.49
N GLU A 167 23.27 -12.45 -10.23
CA GLU A 167 23.28 -11.32 -11.18
C GLU A 167 22.34 -11.51 -12.37
N GLU A 168 22.16 -12.75 -12.86
CA GLU A 168 21.24 -13.02 -13.96
C GLU A 168 19.79 -12.80 -13.50
N GLU A 169 19.45 -13.31 -12.31
CA GLU A 169 18.15 -13.13 -11.69
C GLU A 169 17.87 -11.65 -11.36
N LYS A 170 18.87 -10.90 -10.88
CA LYS A 170 18.75 -9.45 -10.66
C LYS A 170 18.32 -8.72 -11.92
N GLU A 171 19.00 -8.96 -13.02
CA GLU A 171 18.69 -8.31 -14.29
C GLU A 171 17.33 -8.74 -14.85
N ARG A 172 16.96 -10.01 -14.67
CA ARG A 172 15.64 -10.53 -15.03
C ARG A 172 14.52 -9.84 -14.26
N VAL A 173 14.62 -9.79 -12.93
CA VAL A 173 13.58 -9.22 -12.04
C VAL A 173 13.48 -7.70 -12.20
N LYS A 174 14.60 -6.99 -12.35
CA LYS A 174 14.58 -5.55 -12.65
C LYS A 174 13.81 -5.24 -13.93
N ARG A 175 14.10 -5.98 -15.00
CA ARG A 175 13.45 -5.80 -16.30
C ARG A 175 11.97 -6.12 -16.20
N ASP A 176 11.61 -7.25 -15.59
CA ASP A 176 10.21 -7.66 -15.43
C ASP A 176 9.41 -6.63 -14.63
N ALA A 177 9.96 -6.11 -13.53
CA ALA A 177 9.34 -5.05 -12.74
C ALA A 177 9.13 -3.77 -13.52
N TYR A 178 10.16 -3.29 -14.23
CA TYR A 178 10.06 -2.12 -15.10
C TYR A 178 8.97 -2.31 -16.18
N GLU A 179 8.98 -3.42 -16.91
CA GLU A 179 8.07 -3.67 -18.02
C GLU A 179 6.62 -3.79 -17.57
N ARG A 180 6.34 -4.57 -16.51
CA ARG A 180 4.96 -4.78 -16.03
C ARG A 180 4.34 -3.52 -15.48
N ILE A 181 5.09 -2.78 -14.66
CA ILE A 181 4.61 -1.55 -14.05
C ILE A 181 4.35 -0.51 -15.13
N ASN A 182 5.26 -0.37 -16.11
CA ASN A 182 5.03 0.57 -17.21
C ASN A 182 3.90 0.12 -18.14
N ALA A 183 3.75 -1.17 -18.44
CA ALA A 183 2.61 -1.67 -19.23
C ALA A 183 1.27 -1.30 -18.56
N PHE A 184 1.16 -1.49 -17.25
CA PHE A 184 -0.02 -1.07 -16.48
C PHE A 184 -0.25 0.45 -16.55
N LEU A 185 0.78 1.26 -16.29
CA LEU A 185 0.65 2.71 -16.19
C LEU A 185 0.45 3.40 -17.55
N VAL A 186 1.05 2.88 -18.62
CA VAL A 186 0.85 3.35 -20.00
C VAL A 186 -0.57 3.07 -20.47
N THR A 187 -1.12 1.90 -20.17
CA THR A 187 -2.53 1.56 -20.49
C THR A 187 -3.52 2.56 -19.87
N LEU A 188 -3.16 3.14 -18.72
CA LEU A 188 -3.97 4.14 -18.02
C LEU A 188 -3.69 5.59 -18.45
N GLY A 189 -2.70 5.85 -19.31
CA GLY A 189 -2.30 7.21 -19.68
C GLY A 189 -1.78 8.02 -18.49
N ILE A 190 -1.04 7.37 -17.59
CA ILE A 190 -0.43 8.01 -16.43
C ILE A 190 0.92 8.61 -16.82
N ASP A 191 1.11 9.88 -16.49
CA ASP A 191 2.37 10.60 -16.67
C ASP A 191 3.25 10.46 -15.41
N GLU A 192 4.56 10.59 -15.58
CA GLU A 192 5.47 10.66 -14.45
C GLU A 192 5.14 11.87 -13.58
N PHE A 193 5.12 11.67 -12.26
CA PHE A 193 4.99 12.76 -11.32
C PHE A 193 6.25 13.62 -11.36
N LYS A 194 6.06 14.94 -11.52
CA LYS A 194 7.11 15.94 -11.41
C LYS A 194 6.86 16.77 -10.17
N GLU A 195 7.88 16.91 -9.34
CA GLU A 195 7.83 17.82 -8.21
C GLU A 195 7.73 19.25 -8.74
N GLY A 196 6.76 20.01 -8.23
CA GLY A 196 6.48 21.38 -8.62
C GLY A 196 6.97 22.39 -7.60
#